data_AF-A0A0D6LR84-F1
#
_entry.id   AF-A0A0D6LR84-F1
#
_cell.length_a   1.000
_cell.length_b   1.000
_cell.length_c   1.000
_cell.angle_alpha   90.00
_cell.angle_beta   90.00
_cell.angle_gamma   90.00
#
_symmetry.space_group_name_H-M   'P 1'
#
loop_
_entity.id
_entity.type
_entity.pdbx_description
1 polymer ?
#
loop_
_entity_poly.entity_id
_entity_poly.type
_entity_poly.pdbx_seq_one_letter_code
_entity_poly.pdbx_strand_id
1 'polypeptide(L)'
;MRSIWPLNLFEDIINSEWDEYLLWLFLPIIIVFVLPIFLVLFIYGCVIFLHIYGLRHQIREAYNTSYWNGARVAITSFWDAVGYVWHGWSAICKVFSITAGTVEECTNQLKEGNLLCIAPGGVREALFSDPNVYDMLWGKRLGFARVVINARTPVIPMFTENCRESFRTPVWGRSFFRWIYEKTKMPLCPIYGGFPVKMITHLGKPMTFDYDNVTPEEVRRQIKKEVRSLIRQHQRLPGSILRGIAQRFRSGKPKQRDVLPEQIELLNRSNGQSNGTTAQEDNSAVTSDVNT
;
A
#
# COMPACT_ATOMS: atom_id res chain seq x y z
N MET A 1 3.65 39.28 20.37
CA MET A 1 2.88 38.47 21.33
C MET A 1 1.39 38.64 21.09
N ARG A 2 0.72 37.58 20.64
CA ARG A 2 -0.67 37.20 20.99
C ARG A 2 -0.94 35.88 20.26
N SER A 3 -0.98 34.81 21.05
CA SER A 3 -1.19 33.43 20.65
C SER A 3 -2.59 33.26 20.04
N ILE A 4 -2.64 32.61 18.88
CA ILE A 4 -3.87 32.25 18.19
C ILE A 4 -4.45 31.02 18.93
N TRP A 5 -5.24 31.31 19.96
CA TRP A 5 -5.91 30.36 20.84
C TRP A 5 -6.77 29.26 20.13
N PRO A 6 -7.36 29.44 18.92
CA PRO A 6 -8.17 28.36 18.33
C PRO A 6 -7.36 27.23 17.67
N LEU A 7 -6.07 27.43 17.36
CA LEU A 7 -5.29 26.41 16.65
C LEU A 7 -4.77 25.31 17.60
N ASN A 8 -4.38 25.67 18.82
CA ASN A 8 -3.92 24.70 19.82
C ASN A 8 -5.09 23.86 20.34
N LEU A 9 -6.27 24.46 20.52
CA LEU A 9 -7.49 23.74 20.88
C LEU A 9 -7.88 22.71 19.81
N PHE A 10 -7.70 23.06 18.53
CA PHE A 10 -7.95 22.13 17.42
C PHE A 10 -6.93 20.98 17.40
N GLU A 11 -5.66 21.23 17.71
CA GLU A 11 -4.66 20.17 17.84
C GLU A 11 -4.92 19.25 19.04
N ASP A 12 -5.42 19.77 20.16
CA ASP A 12 -5.80 18.98 21.34
C ASP A 12 -7.08 18.15 21.11
N ILE A 13 -8.06 18.68 20.37
CA ILE A 13 -9.27 17.94 19.95
C ILE A 13 -8.92 16.81 18.97
N ILE A 14 -7.93 17.01 18.10
CA ILE A 14 -7.50 16.01 17.11
C ILE A 14 -6.68 14.87 17.74
N ASN A 15 -6.10 15.06 18.93
CA ASN A 15 -5.22 14.08 19.60
C ASN A 15 -5.89 13.23 20.69
N SER A 16 -7.16 13.46 21.00
CA SER A 16 -7.88 12.77 22.09
C SER A 16 -8.79 11.66 21.53
N GLU A 17 -9.21 10.74 22.40
CA GLU A 17 -9.88 9.44 22.24
C GLU A 17 -11.25 9.45 21.49
N TRP A 18 -11.41 10.36 20.53
CA TRP A 18 -12.65 10.70 19.85
C TRP A 18 -13.08 9.71 18.77
N ASP A 19 -12.25 8.74 18.38
CA ASP A 19 -12.59 7.80 17.31
C ASP A 19 -13.84 6.96 17.65
N GLU A 20 -14.03 6.59 18.92
CA GLU A 20 -15.22 5.86 19.39
C GLU A 20 -16.46 6.75 19.44
N TYR A 21 -16.30 8.00 19.87
CA TYR A 21 -17.38 8.99 19.90
C TYR A 21 -17.79 9.43 18.50
N LEU A 22 -16.85 9.52 17.57
CA LEU A 22 -17.12 9.75 16.15
C LEU A 22 -17.94 8.59 15.58
N LEU A 23 -17.58 7.34 15.89
CA LEU A 23 -18.36 6.18 15.47
C LEU A 23 -19.79 6.22 16.03
N TRP A 24 -19.97 6.57 17.30
CA TRP A 24 -21.30 6.75 17.91
C TRP A 24 -22.09 7.91 17.32
N LEU A 25 -21.42 9.00 16.96
CA LEU A 25 -22.02 10.17 16.32
C LEU A 25 -22.43 9.87 14.87
N PHE A 26 -21.63 9.09 14.15
CA PHE A 26 -21.89 8.71 12.76
C PHE A 26 -22.74 7.45 12.64
N LEU A 27 -22.89 6.63 13.68
CA LEU A 27 -23.79 5.47 13.71
C LEU A 27 -25.23 5.80 13.26
N PRO A 28 -25.91 6.85 13.78
CA PRO A 28 -27.23 7.21 13.29
C PRO A 28 -27.22 7.67 11.83
N ILE A 29 -26.14 8.31 11.36
CA ILE A 29 -25.98 8.72 9.96
C ILE A 29 -25.77 7.48 9.06
N ILE A 30 -24.99 6.50 9.50
CA ILE A 30 -24.81 5.21 8.83
C ILE A 30 -26.14 4.46 8.76
N ILE A 31 -26.93 4.47 9.84
CA ILE A 31 -28.27 3.85 9.84
C ILE A 31 -29.23 4.59 8.90
N VAL A 32 -29.19 5.92 8.84
CA VAL A 32 -30.11 6.71 8.01
C VAL A 32 -29.71 6.72 6.53
N PHE A 33 -28.43 6.59 6.18
CA PHE A 33 -27.95 6.71 4.80
C PHE A 33 -27.33 5.42 4.23
N VAL A 34 -26.53 4.69 5.02
CA VAL A 34 -25.85 3.46 4.55
C VAL A 34 -26.78 2.25 4.61
N LEU A 35 -27.63 2.14 5.63
CA LEU A 35 -28.63 1.08 5.71
C LEU A 35 -29.62 1.12 4.53
N PRO A 36 -30.19 2.28 4.10
CA PRO A 36 -31.02 2.31 2.90
C PRO A 36 -30.25 1.97 1.63
N ILE A 37 -28.97 2.36 1.49
CA ILE A 37 -28.13 1.92 0.36
C ILE A 37 -27.93 0.40 0.39
N PHE A 38 -27.72 -0.18 1.57
CA PHE A 38 -27.58 -1.62 1.75
C PHE A 38 -28.90 -2.36 1.48
N LEU A 39 -30.04 -1.78 1.86
CA LEU A 39 -31.39 -2.26 1.54
C LEU A 39 -31.66 -2.17 0.04
N VAL A 40 -31.24 -1.09 -0.62
CA VAL A 40 -31.34 -0.95 -2.08
C VAL A 40 -30.46 -2.01 -2.77
N LEU A 41 -29.22 -2.21 -2.34
CA LEU A 41 -28.36 -3.31 -2.80
C LEU A 41 -28.99 -4.68 -2.53
N PHE A 42 -29.67 -4.86 -1.41
CA PHE A 42 -30.38 -6.09 -1.08
C PHE A 42 -31.62 -6.28 -1.97
N ILE A 43 -32.37 -5.23 -2.27
CA ILE A 43 -33.51 -5.24 -3.21
C ILE A 43 -33.04 -5.51 -4.63
N TYR A 44 -31.96 -4.88 -5.10
CA TYR A 44 -31.34 -5.20 -6.39
C TYR A 44 -30.74 -6.60 -6.37
N GLY A 45 -30.23 -7.07 -5.23
CA GLY A 45 -29.85 -8.45 -4.99
C GLY A 45 -31.05 -9.41 -5.09
N CYS A 46 -32.23 -9.03 -4.60
CA CYS A 46 -33.48 -9.75 -4.76
C CYS A 46 -34.00 -9.71 -6.21
N VAL A 47 -33.77 -8.63 -6.95
CA VAL A 47 -34.09 -8.51 -8.38
C VAL A 47 -33.15 -9.38 -9.23
N ILE A 48 -31.85 -9.39 -8.92
CA ILE A 48 -30.88 -10.33 -9.48
C ILE A 48 -31.27 -11.77 -9.12
N PHE A 49 -31.70 -12.01 -7.88
CA PHE A 49 -32.22 -13.30 -7.43
C PHE A 49 -33.50 -13.70 -8.18
N LEU A 50 -34.38 -12.75 -8.52
CA LEU A 50 -35.56 -12.95 -9.37
C LEU A 50 -35.19 -13.16 -10.85
N HIS A 51 -34.10 -12.56 -11.34
CA HIS A 51 -33.57 -12.82 -12.68
C HIS A 51 -32.91 -14.19 -12.77
N ILE A 52 -32.19 -14.58 -11.71
CA ILE A 52 -31.74 -15.96 -11.48
C ILE A 52 -32.95 -16.89 -11.32
N TYR A 53 -34.07 -16.44 -10.75
CA TYR A 53 -35.34 -17.16 -10.67
C TYR A 53 -36.06 -17.26 -12.03
N GLY A 54 -35.85 -16.29 -12.94
CA GLY A 54 -36.28 -16.33 -14.35
C GLY A 54 -35.43 -17.28 -15.18
N LEU A 55 -34.11 -17.32 -14.94
CA LEU A 55 -33.25 -18.44 -15.36
C LEU A 55 -33.73 -19.76 -14.74
N ARG A 56 -34.24 -19.69 -13.51
CA ARG A 56 -34.88 -20.81 -12.83
C ARG A 56 -36.24 -21.18 -13.44
N HIS A 57 -36.81 -20.39 -14.35
CA HIS A 57 -37.97 -20.79 -15.13
C HIS A 57 -37.57 -21.63 -16.35
N GLN A 58 -36.37 -21.46 -16.91
CA GLN A 58 -35.75 -22.47 -17.78
C GLN A 58 -35.33 -23.71 -16.98
N ILE A 59 -34.88 -23.53 -15.73
CA ILE A 59 -34.73 -24.64 -14.78
C ILE A 59 -36.10 -25.16 -14.29
N ARG A 60 -37.24 -24.50 -14.52
CA ARG A 60 -38.59 -25.00 -14.15
C ARG A 60 -39.06 -26.09 -15.10
N GLU A 61 -38.58 -26.09 -16.34
CA GLU A 61 -38.63 -27.26 -17.23
C GLU A 61 -37.68 -28.38 -16.74
N ALA A 62 -36.54 -28.05 -16.14
CA ALA A 62 -35.61 -29.01 -15.51
C ALA A 62 -35.98 -29.43 -14.06
N TYR A 63 -36.88 -28.71 -13.37
CA TYR A 63 -37.36 -28.97 -12.00
C TYR A 63 -38.59 -29.86 -11.99
N ASN A 64 -39.17 -30.11 -13.16
CA ASN A 64 -40.08 -31.23 -13.33
C ASN A 64 -39.36 -32.59 -13.19
N THR A 65 -38.03 -32.60 -12.98
CA THR A 65 -37.23 -33.84 -12.87
C THR A 65 -36.42 -34.04 -11.57
N SER A 66 -35.83 -33.04 -10.87
CA SER A 66 -35.27 -33.23 -9.49
C SER A 66 -34.68 -31.97 -8.79
N TYR A 67 -34.91 -31.81 -7.48
CA TYR A 67 -34.38 -30.75 -6.58
C TYR A 67 -32.83 -30.66 -6.55
N TRP A 68 -32.14 -31.80 -6.64
CA TRP A 68 -30.68 -31.88 -6.55
C TRP A 68 -29.95 -31.27 -7.75
N ASN A 69 -30.58 -31.23 -8.92
CA ASN A 69 -29.99 -30.60 -10.11
C ASN A 69 -30.00 -29.08 -10.01
N GLY A 70 -31.02 -28.49 -9.38
CA GLY A 70 -31.06 -27.05 -9.11
C GLY A 70 -29.92 -26.58 -8.20
N ALA A 71 -29.65 -27.33 -7.13
CA ALA A 71 -28.55 -27.03 -6.21
C ALA A 71 -27.19 -27.12 -6.91
N ARG A 72 -26.98 -28.13 -7.76
CA ARG A 72 -25.73 -28.30 -8.53
C ARG A 72 -25.50 -27.14 -9.50
N VAL A 73 -26.54 -26.74 -10.25
CA VAL A 73 -26.46 -25.65 -11.22
C VAL A 73 -26.13 -24.32 -10.53
N ALA A 74 -26.74 -24.04 -9.37
CA ALA A 74 -26.43 -22.82 -8.61
C ALA A 74 -24.97 -22.79 -8.13
N ILE A 75 -24.45 -23.92 -7.64
CA ILE A 75 -23.05 -24.05 -7.22
C ILE A 75 -22.11 -23.88 -8.43
N THR A 76 -22.40 -24.51 -9.57
CA THR A 76 -21.57 -24.35 -10.77
C THR A 76 -21.57 -22.93 -11.30
N SER A 77 -22.71 -22.24 -11.31
CA SER A 77 -22.78 -20.83 -11.75
C SER A 77 -22.04 -19.88 -10.80
N PHE A 78 -22.06 -20.15 -9.50
CA PHE A 78 -21.25 -19.40 -8.54
C PHE A 78 -19.75 -19.57 -8.82
N TRP A 79 -19.29 -20.81 -8.97
CA TRP A 79 -17.88 -21.09 -9.28
C TRP A 79 -17.45 -20.58 -10.65
N ASP A 80 -18.36 -20.60 -11.64
CA ASP A 80 -18.13 -20.03 -12.97
C ASP A 80 -18.01 -18.50 -12.92
N ALA A 81 -18.87 -17.81 -12.17
CA ALA A 81 -18.76 -16.36 -11.96
C ALA A 81 -17.48 -15.97 -11.21
N VAL A 82 -17.09 -16.73 -10.18
CA VAL A 82 -15.81 -16.54 -9.47
C VAL A 82 -14.64 -16.75 -10.43
N GLY A 83 -14.69 -17.81 -11.25
CA GLY A 83 -13.70 -18.09 -12.28
C GLY A 83 -13.60 -16.96 -13.29
N TYR A 84 -14.74 -16.45 -13.78
CA TYR A 84 -14.78 -15.35 -14.74
C TYR A 84 -14.19 -14.06 -14.16
N VAL A 85 -14.52 -13.70 -12.92
CA VAL A 85 -13.93 -12.54 -12.23
C VAL A 85 -12.41 -12.72 -12.05
N TRP A 86 -11.98 -13.92 -11.66
CA TRP A 86 -10.57 -14.24 -11.47
C TRP A 86 -9.77 -14.20 -12.79
N HIS A 87 -10.31 -14.79 -13.86
CA HIS A 87 -9.71 -14.76 -15.19
C HIS A 87 -9.76 -13.36 -15.82
N GLY A 88 -10.86 -12.63 -15.63
CA GLY A 88 -11.04 -11.26 -16.09
C GLY A 88 -10.08 -10.27 -15.43
N TRP A 89 -9.74 -10.48 -14.15
CA TRP A 89 -8.73 -9.66 -13.46
C TRP A 89 -7.38 -9.67 -14.16
N SER A 90 -6.93 -10.84 -14.65
CA SER A 90 -5.68 -10.94 -15.41
C SER A 90 -5.74 -10.16 -16.72
N ALA A 91 -6.88 -10.22 -17.43
CA ALA A 91 -7.07 -9.46 -18.67
C ALA A 91 -7.06 -7.94 -18.41
N ILE A 92 -7.77 -7.48 -17.38
CA ILE A 92 -7.79 -6.07 -16.98
C ILE A 92 -6.38 -5.61 -16.58
N CYS A 93 -5.66 -6.39 -15.77
CA CYS A 93 -4.28 -6.09 -15.40
C CYS A 93 -3.37 -5.98 -16.64
N LYS A 94 -3.50 -6.89 -17.62
CA LYS A 94 -2.75 -6.83 -18.88
C LYS A 94 -3.07 -5.58 -19.70
N VAL A 95 -4.34 -5.16 -19.77
CA VAL A 95 -4.75 -3.91 -20.44
C VAL A 95 -4.09 -2.69 -19.81
N PHE A 96 -3.94 -2.68 -18.49
CA PHE A 96 -3.22 -1.62 -17.76
C PHE A 96 -1.70 -1.86 -17.68
N SER A 97 -1.17 -2.82 -18.44
CA SER A 97 0.26 -3.21 -18.44
C SER A 97 0.81 -3.59 -17.05
N ILE A 98 -0.07 -4.07 -16.17
CA ILE A 98 0.29 -4.63 -14.86
C ILE A 98 0.48 -6.13 -15.05
N THR A 99 1.70 -6.56 -15.38
CA THR A 99 2.01 -7.97 -15.60
C THR A 99 2.84 -8.54 -14.45
N ALA A 100 2.54 -9.78 -14.06
CA ALA A 100 3.45 -10.57 -13.24
C ALA A 100 4.54 -11.13 -14.15
N GLY A 101 5.54 -10.29 -14.48
CA GLY A 101 6.63 -10.68 -15.37
C GLY A 101 7.71 -11.48 -14.64
N THR A 102 8.33 -12.43 -15.34
CA THR A 102 9.57 -13.06 -14.89
C THR A 102 10.74 -12.07 -14.98
N VAL A 103 11.90 -12.42 -14.41
CA VAL A 103 13.10 -11.57 -14.54
C VAL A 103 13.49 -11.42 -16.01
N GLU A 104 13.37 -12.48 -16.82
CA GLU A 104 13.71 -12.47 -18.25
C GLU A 104 12.76 -11.59 -19.05
N GLU A 105 11.44 -11.72 -18.85
CA GLU A 105 10.44 -10.91 -19.54
C GLU A 105 10.62 -9.42 -19.23
N CYS A 106 10.77 -9.07 -17.95
CA CYS A 106 11.06 -7.70 -17.54
C CYS A 106 12.38 -7.17 -18.13
N THR A 107 13.39 -8.03 -18.26
CA THR A 107 14.69 -7.65 -18.85
C THR A 107 14.56 -7.38 -20.34
N ASN A 108 13.81 -8.21 -21.07
CA ASN A 108 13.60 -8.05 -22.51
C ASN A 108 12.81 -6.78 -22.81
N GLN A 109 11.74 -6.51 -22.04
CA GLN A 109 10.97 -5.27 -22.16
C GLN A 109 11.85 -4.02 -22.01
N LEU A 110 12.78 -4.02 -21.05
CA LEU A 110 13.72 -2.92 -20.87
C LEU A 110 14.73 -2.82 -22.03
N LYS A 111 15.21 -3.94 -22.57
CA LYS A 111 16.14 -3.98 -23.71
C LYS A 111 15.49 -3.53 -25.02
N GLU A 112 14.18 -3.73 -25.17
CA GLU A 112 13.37 -3.24 -26.29
C GLU A 112 13.12 -1.72 -26.24
N GLY A 113 13.56 -1.05 -25.16
CA GLY A 113 13.41 0.40 -24.98
C GLY A 113 12.13 0.82 -24.25
N ASN A 114 11.37 -0.12 -23.69
CA ASN A 114 10.18 0.19 -22.91
C ASN A 114 10.52 0.67 -21.48
N LEU A 115 9.60 1.41 -20.87
CA LEU A 115 9.69 1.82 -19.47
C LEU A 115 9.00 0.79 -18.57
N LEU A 116 9.65 0.45 -17.45
CA LEU A 116 9.11 -0.51 -16.49
C LEU A 116 9.03 0.11 -15.09
N CYS A 117 7.84 0.12 -14.51
CA CYS A 117 7.61 0.50 -13.11
C CYS A 117 7.54 -0.75 -12.24
N ILE A 118 8.46 -0.90 -11.28
CA ILE A 118 8.51 -2.07 -10.39
C ILE A 118 8.27 -1.62 -8.95
N ALA A 119 7.33 -2.28 -8.27
CA ALA A 119 7.13 -2.15 -6.83
C ALA A 119 7.81 -3.31 -6.07
N PRO A 120 9.01 -3.15 -5.49
CA PRO A 120 9.78 -4.26 -4.93
C PRO A 120 9.09 -4.97 -3.74
N GLY A 121 8.27 -4.23 -2.99
CA GLY A 121 7.46 -4.76 -1.90
C GLY A 121 6.23 -5.55 -2.34
N GLY A 122 5.77 -5.35 -3.59
CA GLY A 122 4.60 -6.00 -4.19
C GLY A 122 3.35 -5.94 -3.31
N VAL A 123 2.46 -6.92 -3.52
CA VAL A 123 1.17 -7.02 -2.80
C VAL A 123 1.37 -7.12 -1.28
N ARG A 124 2.44 -7.80 -0.81
CA ARG A 124 2.71 -7.92 0.63
C ARG A 124 2.93 -6.56 1.28
N GLU A 125 3.73 -5.70 0.66
CA GLU A 125 3.95 -4.35 1.17
C GLU A 125 2.70 -3.48 1.00
N ALA A 126 1.97 -3.62 -0.12
CA ALA A 126 0.73 -2.89 -0.32
C ALA A 126 -0.29 -3.16 0.82
N LEU A 127 -0.45 -4.42 1.23
CA LEU A 127 -1.44 -4.82 2.25
C LEU A 127 -0.95 -4.64 3.69
N PHE A 128 0.32 -4.97 3.96
CA PHE A 128 0.79 -5.16 5.34
C PHE A 128 1.82 -4.15 5.79
N SER A 129 2.14 -3.14 5.01
CA SER A 129 3.00 -2.05 5.48
C SER A 129 2.28 -1.17 6.49
N ASP A 130 3.01 -0.75 7.51
CA ASP A 130 2.51 0.16 8.52
C ASP A 130 2.40 1.58 7.97
N PRO A 131 1.18 2.13 7.91
CA PRO A 131 0.95 3.42 7.28
C PRO A 131 1.43 4.60 8.15
N ASN A 132 1.70 4.40 9.45
CA ASN A 132 2.17 5.46 10.33
C ASN A 132 3.67 5.68 10.23
N VAL A 133 4.42 4.66 9.80
CA VAL A 133 5.89 4.72 9.68
C VAL A 133 6.41 4.45 8.27
N TYR A 134 5.53 4.14 7.31
CA TYR A 134 5.92 3.88 5.90
C TYR A 134 7.02 2.82 5.79
N ASP A 135 6.85 1.71 6.52
CA ASP A 135 7.83 0.63 6.52
C ASP A 135 7.96 -0.03 5.12
N MET A 136 9.16 -0.53 4.82
CA MET A 136 9.42 -1.21 3.55
C MET A 136 9.62 -2.71 3.77
N LEU A 137 8.69 -3.49 3.24
CA LEU A 137 8.54 -4.93 3.42
C LEU A 137 9.05 -5.72 2.21
N TRP A 138 10.21 -5.35 1.68
CA TRP A 138 10.83 -6.03 0.53
C TRP A 138 11.29 -7.45 0.86
N GLY A 139 11.58 -7.75 2.13
CA GLY A 139 12.06 -9.05 2.58
C GLY A 139 13.34 -9.49 1.86
N LYS A 140 13.40 -10.77 1.45
CA LYS A 140 14.52 -11.36 0.68
C LYS A 140 14.33 -11.25 -0.84
N ARG A 141 13.43 -10.40 -1.33
CA ARG A 141 13.16 -10.28 -2.77
C ARG A 141 14.32 -9.59 -3.49
N LEU A 142 14.81 -10.22 -4.55
CA LEU A 142 15.92 -9.76 -5.38
C LEU A 142 15.60 -9.73 -6.88
N GLY A 143 14.39 -10.12 -7.28
CA GLY A 143 14.00 -10.20 -8.69
C GLY A 143 14.19 -8.89 -9.44
N PHE A 144 13.72 -7.77 -8.85
CA PHE A 144 13.91 -6.45 -9.43
C PHE A 144 15.38 -6.05 -9.59
N ALA A 145 16.23 -6.40 -8.61
CA ALA A 145 17.66 -6.12 -8.68
C ALA A 145 18.34 -6.94 -9.80
N ARG A 146 17.92 -8.20 -9.99
CA ARG A 146 18.38 -9.03 -11.11
C ARG A 146 17.94 -8.47 -12.46
N VAL A 147 16.71 -7.95 -12.58
CA VAL A 147 16.24 -7.27 -13.80
C VAL A 147 17.14 -6.08 -14.14
N VAL A 148 17.46 -5.24 -13.16
CA VAL A 148 18.34 -4.07 -13.33
C VAL A 148 19.73 -4.48 -13.82
N ILE A 149 20.33 -5.50 -13.20
CA ILE A 149 21.66 -6.00 -13.58
C ILE A 149 21.63 -6.58 -15.00
N ASN A 150 20.66 -7.42 -15.32
CA ASN A 150 20.56 -8.10 -16.62
C ASN A 150 20.21 -7.15 -17.77
N ALA A 151 19.40 -6.11 -17.49
CA ALA A 151 19.00 -5.12 -18.48
C ALA A 151 20.08 -4.05 -18.66
N ARG A 152 20.99 -3.87 -17.69
CA ARG A 152 22.02 -2.81 -17.67
C ARG A 152 21.42 -1.41 -17.86
N THR A 153 20.25 -1.17 -17.27
CA THR A 153 19.51 0.08 -17.40
C THR A 153 19.60 0.93 -16.13
N PRO A 154 19.55 2.28 -16.27
CA PRO A 154 19.49 3.17 -15.11
C PRO A 154 18.17 3.00 -14.36
N VAL A 155 18.22 3.15 -13.04
CA VAL A 155 17.05 3.06 -12.15
C VAL A 155 16.73 4.43 -11.60
N ILE A 156 15.46 4.84 -11.72
CA ILE A 156 14.97 6.07 -11.08
C ILE A 156 14.17 5.65 -9.84
N PRO A 157 14.68 5.89 -8.61
CA PRO A 157 13.91 5.58 -7.41
C PRO A 157 12.74 6.56 -7.33
N MET A 158 11.57 6.08 -6.91
CA MET A 158 10.37 6.89 -6.82
C MET A 158 9.61 6.65 -5.52
N PHE A 159 8.93 7.69 -5.04
CA PHE A 159 8.05 7.63 -3.87
C PHE A 159 6.83 8.53 -4.09
N THR A 160 5.65 8.07 -3.70
CA THR A 160 4.41 8.87 -3.80
C THR A 160 3.96 9.30 -2.40
N GLU A 161 4.01 10.61 -2.13
CA GLU A 161 3.53 11.25 -0.89
C GLU A 161 2.04 10.91 -0.68
N ASN A 162 1.67 10.67 0.58
CA ASN A 162 0.31 10.34 1.01
C ASN A 162 -0.32 9.06 0.42
N CYS A 163 0.46 8.18 -0.23
CA CYS A 163 -0.09 6.95 -0.81
C CYS A 163 -0.78 6.06 0.23
N ARG A 164 -0.30 6.03 1.48
CA ARG A 164 -0.89 5.28 2.61
C ARG A 164 -2.04 6.00 3.27
N GLU A 165 -2.16 7.31 3.10
CA GLU A 165 -3.36 8.04 3.53
C GLU A 165 -4.50 7.91 2.52
N SER A 166 -4.19 7.66 1.24
CA SER A 166 -5.20 7.38 0.22
C SER A 166 -5.88 6.03 0.44
N PHE A 167 -5.10 5.00 0.82
CA PHE A 167 -5.59 3.65 1.05
C PHE A 167 -4.98 3.07 2.32
N ARG A 168 -5.84 2.59 3.22
CA ARG A 168 -5.48 1.99 4.52
C ARG A 168 -5.99 0.56 4.59
N THR A 169 -5.33 -0.25 5.40
CA THR A 169 -5.79 -1.58 5.77
C THR A 169 -6.21 -1.59 7.24
N PRO A 170 -7.24 -2.38 7.60
CA PRO A 170 -7.63 -2.60 8.98
C PRO A 170 -6.44 -3.02 9.86
N VAL A 171 -6.30 -2.36 11.01
CA VAL A 171 -5.29 -2.76 12.00
C VAL A 171 -5.74 -4.03 12.73
N TRP A 172 -7.05 -4.17 12.98
CA TRP A 172 -7.61 -5.38 13.57
C TRP A 172 -7.45 -6.56 12.62
N GLY A 173 -7.00 -7.71 13.14
CA GLY A 173 -6.82 -8.92 12.34
C GLY A 173 -5.61 -8.92 11.39
N ARG A 174 -4.76 -7.88 11.39
CA ARG A 174 -3.56 -7.81 10.52
C ARG A 174 -2.67 -9.06 10.61
N SER A 175 -2.52 -9.64 11.80
CA SER A 175 -1.76 -10.90 12.01
C SER A 175 -2.44 -12.10 11.36
N PHE A 176 -3.76 -12.23 11.50
CA PHE A 176 -4.54 -13.30 10.88
C PHE A 176 -4.52 -13.22 9.35
N PHE A 177 -4.79 -12.04 8.79
CA PHE A 177 -4.75 -11.83 7.34
C PHE A 177 -3.34 -12.01 6.77
N ARG A 178 -2.30 -11.61 7.52
CA ARG A 178 -0.90 -11.86 7.13
C ARG A 178 -0.60 -13.36 7.11
N TRP A 179 -1.03 -14.10 8.12
CA TRP A 179 -0.87 -15.55 8.16
C TRP A 179 -1.57 -16.23 6.98
N ILE A 180 -2.82 -15.86 6.68
CA ILE A 180 -3.53 -16.39 5.50
C ILE A 180 -2.76 -16.05 4.22
N TYR A 181 -2.40 -14.78 4.03
CA TYR A 181 -1.68 -14.34 2.83
C TYR A 181 -0.35 -15.08 2.68
N GLU A 182 0.39 -15.30 3.76
CA GLU A 182 1.67 -15.99 3.69
C GLU A 182 1.52 -17.46 3.28
N LYS A 183 0.41 -18.12 3.67
CA LYS A 183 0.06 -19.49 3.28
C LYS A 183 -0.52 -19.61 1.87
N THR A 184 -1.46 -18.75 1.51
CA THR A 184 -2.27 -18.89 0.29
C THR A 184 -1.85 -17.96 -0.85
N LYS A 185 -1.10 -16.89 -0.55
CA LYS A 185 -0.79 -15.77 -1.44
C LYS A 185 -2.02 -15.02 -1.97
N MET A 186 -3.20 -15.28 -1.41
CA MET A 186 -4.44 -14.58 -1.77
C MET A 186 -4.56 -13.25 -1.01
N PRO A 187 -4.83 -12.12 -1.70
CA PRO A 187 -4.95 -10.80 -1.07
C PRO A 187 -6.30 -10.60 -0.38
N LEU A 188 -6.58 -11.37 0.67
CA LEU A 188 -7.85 -11.33 1.40
C LEU A 188 -7.94 -10.22 2.45
N CYS A 189 -6.88 -9.42 2.62
CA CYS A 189 -6.88 -8.30 3.56
C CYS A 189 -7.76 -7.17 3.00
N PRO A 190 -8.82 -6.75 3.71
CA PRO A 190 -9.66 -5.66 3.24
C PRO A 190 -8.85 -4.37 3.10
N ILE A 191 -9.11 -3.60 2.05
CA ILE A 191 -8.56 -2.26 1.87
C ILE A 191 -9.73 -1.29 1.93
N TYR A 192 -9.60 -0.22 2.71
CA TYR A 192 -10.54 0.90 2.69
C TYR A 192 -9.79 2.18 2.35
N GLY A 193 -10.45 3.11 1.69
CA GLY A 193 -9.79 4.33 1.23
C GLY A 193 -10.43 4.91 -0.01
N GLY A 194 -9.58 5.48 -0.87
CA GLY A 194 -10.01 6.42 -1.91
C GLY A 194 -10.16 7.84 -1.36
N PHE A 195 -9.52 8.15 -0.23
CA PHE A 195 -9.58 9.48 0.35
C PHE A 195 -8.95 10.49 -0.62
N PRO A 196 -9.54 11.68 -0.79
CA PRO A 196 -9.03 12.69 -1.70
C PRO A 196 -7.83 13.41 -1.07
N VAL A 197 -6.77 12.69 -0.74
CA VAL A 197 -5.49 13.25 -0.29
C VAL A 197 -4.67 13.70 -1.50
N LYS A 198 -3.83 14.73 -1.33
CA LYS A 198 -2.93 15.16 -2.41
C LYS A 198 -1.80 14.14 -2.57
N MET A 199 -1.77 13.42 -3.68
CA MET A 199 -0.64 12.53 -4.01
C MET A 199 0.36 13.27 -4.89
N ILE A 200 1.64 13.24 -4.49
CA ILE A 200 2.74 13.81 -5.26
C ILE A 200 3.79 12.73 -5.43
N THR A 201 4.11 12.38 -6.67
CA THR A 201 5.17 11.43 -6.97
C THR A 201 6.49 12.16 -7.10
N HIS A 202 7.44 11.81 -6.24
CA HIS A 202 8.80 12.33 -6.20
C HIS A 202 9.73 11.34 -6.88
N LEU A 203 10.48 11.81 -7.87
CA LEU A 203 11.48 11.04 -8.60
C LEU A 203 12.87 11.43 -8.09
N GLY A 204 13.65 10.43 -7.70
CA GLY A 204 15.05 10.62 -7.35
C GLY A 204 15.95 10.73 -8.57
N LYS A 205 17.25 10.86 -8.34
CA LYS A 205 18.24 10.91 -9.42
C LYS A 205 18.37 9.52 -10.09
N PRO A 206 18.57 9.45 -11.41
CA PRO A 206 18.91 8.20 -12.08
C PRO A 206 20.16 7.58 -11.45
N MET A 207 20.10 6.30 -11.15
CA MET A 207 21.19 5.50 -10.59
C MET A 207 21.67 4.48 -11.61
N THR A 208 22.98 4.39 -11.78
CA THR A 208 23.65 3.34 -12.54
C THR A 208 24.52 2.54 -11.58
N PHE A 209 24.77 1.29 -11.92
CA PHE A 209 25.59 0.39 -11.11
C PHE A 209 26.76 -0.12 -11.94
N ASP A 210 27.81 -0.58 -11.27
CA ASP A 210 28.83 -1.40 -11.92
C ASP A 210 28.24 -2.79 -12.20
N TYR A 211 27.58 -2.91 -13.35
CA TYR A 211 26.79 -4.09 -13.70
C TYR A 211 27.61 -5.38 -13.80
N ASP A 212 28.94 -5.29 -13.92
CA ASP A 212 29.81 -6.45 -14.04
C ASP A 212 30.20 -7.03 -12.67
N ASN A 213 30.21 -6.20 -11.62
CA ASN A 213 30.67 -6.61 -10.28
C ASN A 213 29.60 -6.49 -9.17
N VAL A 214 28.52 -5.74 -9.40
CA VAL A 214 27.52 -5.47 -8.36
C VAL A 214 26.67 -6.70 -8.05
N THR A 215 26.43 -6.96 -6.76
CA THR A 215 25.51 -8.03 -6.34
C THR A 215 24.06 -7.55 -6.30
N PRO A 216 23.06 -8.43 -6.53
CA PRO A 216 21.65 -8.06 -6.40
C PRO A 216 21.27 -7.51 -5.02
N GLU A 217 21.94 -8.00 -3.96
CA GLU A 217 21.76 -7.54 -2.58
C GLU A 217 22.20 -6.09 -2.40
N GLU A 218 23.31 -5.73 -3.04
CA GLU A 218 23.88 -4.39 -3.00
C GLU A 218 23.00 -3.40 -3.78
N VAL A 219 22.57 -3.78 -4.99
CA VAL A 219 21.57 -3.02 -5.76
C VAL A 219 20.30 -2.79 -4.93
N ARG A 220 19.76 -3.84 -4.31
CA ARG A 220 18.60 -3.73 -3.41
C ARG A 220 18.87 -2.74 -2.27
N ARG A 221 20.04 -2.83 -1.61
CA ARG A 221 20.39 -1.99 -0.47
C ARG A 221 20.47 -0.52 -0.86
N GLN A 222 21.12 -0.20 -1.97
CA GLN A 222 21.26 1.17 -2.47
C GLN A 222 19.91 1.77 -2.88
N ILE A 223 19.12 1.05 -3.68
CA ILE A 223 17.77 1.52 -4.08
C ILE A 223 16.89 1.72 -2.84
N LYS A 224 16.94 0.79 -1.87
CA LYS A 224 16.20 0.91 -0.61
C LYS A 224 16.60 2.15 0.18
N LYS A 225 17.89 2.50 0.19
CA LYS A 225 18.40 3.70 0.86
C LYS A 225 17.86 4.97 0.19
N GLU A 226 17.87 5.03 -1.13
CA GLU A 226 17.38 6.21 -1.87
C GLU A 226 15.86 6.40 -1.73
N VAL A 227 15.06 5.32 -1.83
CA VAL A 227 13.61 5.39 -1.59
C VAL A 227 13.32 5.86 -0.16
N ARG A 228 14.10 5.44 0.85
CA ARG A 228 13.99 5.98 2.23
C ARG A 228 14.32 7.45 2.32
N SER A 229 15.34 7.89 1.59
CA SER A 229 15.71 9.30 1.52
C SER A 229 14.54 10.13 1.01
N LEU A 230 13.89 9.68 -0.08
CA LEU A 230 12.69 10.31 -0.63
C LEU A 230 11.53 10.32 0.38
N ILE A 231 11.27 9.22 1.08
CA ILE A 231 10.24 9.16 2.13
C ILE A 231 10.55 10.18 3.23
N ARG A 232 11.79 10.22 3.73
CA ARG A 232 12.23 11.16 4.78
C ARG A 232 12.05 12.61 4.37
N GLN A 233 12.38 12.93 3.13
CA GLN A 233 12.35 14.29 2.61
C GLN A 233 10.92 14.79 2.35
N HIS A 234 10.03 13.88 1.92
CA HIS A 234 8.74 14.28 1.36
C HIS A 234 7.54 13.88 2.21
N GLN A 235 7.60 12.80 2.99
CA GLN A 235 6.49 12.33 3.82
C GLN A 235 6.58 12.87 5.25
N ARG A 236 5.46 13.38 5.77
CA ARG A 236 5.36 13.71 7.19
C ARG A 236 4.83 12.51 7.97
N LEU A 237 5.61 12.07 8.95
CA LEU A 237 5.24 11.00 9.88
C LEU A 237 4.91 11.57 11.27
N PRO A 238 3.96 10.97 12.03
CA PRO A 238 3.02 9.96 11.55
C PRO A 238 2.06 10.52 10.49
N GLY A 239 1.69 9.66 9.54
CA GLY A 239 0.79 10.03 8.43
C GLY A 239 -0.62 10.37 8.93
N SER A 240 -1.29 11.32 8.27
CA SER A 240 -2.64 11.77 8.66
C SER A 240 -3.50 12.07 7.43
N ILE A 241 -4.67 11.43 7.35
CA ILE A 241 -5.62 11.57 6.24
C ILE A 241 -6.11 13.01 6.15
N LEU A 242 -6.54 13.60 7.27
CA LEU A 242 -7.03 14.99 7.33
C LEU A 242 -5.96 15.98 6.87
N ARG A 243 -4.71 15.78 7.29
CA ARG A 243 -3.58 16.60 6.83
C ARG A 243 -3.37 16.45 5.32
N GLY A 244 -3.44 15.23 4.80
CA GLY A 244 -3.33 14.95 3.36
C GLY A 244 -4.46 15.58 2.52
N ILE A 245 -5.68 15.66 3.07
CA ILE A 245 -6.81 16.37 2.45
C ILE A 245 -6.59 17.88 2.51
N ALA A 246 -6.21 18.43 3.67
CA ALA A 246 -5.94 19.86 3.84
C ALA A 246 -4.84 20.37 2.92
N GLN A 247 -3.84 19.53 2.58
CA GLN A 247 -2.81 19.85 1.60
C GLN A 247 -3.37 20.16 0.19
N ARG A 248 -4.58 19.73 -0.16
CA ARG A 248 -5.21 20.09 -1.45
C ARG A 248 -5.59 21.57 -1.52
N PHE A 249 -5.99 22.14 -0.39
CA PHE A 249 -6.50 23.52 -0.32
C PHE A 249 -5.40 24.55 0.00
N ARG A 250 -4.18 24.10 0.28
CA ARG A 250 -3.02 24.98 0.48
C ARG A 250 -2.34 25.25 -0.87
N SER A 251 -2.42 26.49 -1.34
CA SER A 251 -1.90 26.94 -2.64
C SER A 251 -0.38 27.21 -2.68
N GLY A 252 0.40 26.78 -1.69
CA GLY A 252 1.84 27.01 -1.64
C GLY A 252 2.66 25.82 -2.16
N LYS A 253 3.79 26.10 -2.84
CA LYS A 253 4.83 25.07 -3.06
C LYS A 253 5.20 24.47 -1.70
N PRO A 254 5.31 23.14 -1.57
CA PRO A 254 5.82 22.53 -0.34
C PRO A 254 7.22 23.12 -0.09
N LYS A 255 7.37 23.91 0.98
CA LYS A 255 8.69 24.37 1.43
C LYS A 255 9.53 23.12 1.69
N GLN A 256 10.81 23.10 1.29
CA GLN A 256 11.71 22.00 1.65
C GLN A 256 11.65 21.85 3.17
N ARG A 257 11.16 20.69 3.63
CA ARG A 257 10.75 20.49 5.03
C ARG A 257 11.96 19.94 5.79
N ASP A 258 12.28 20.55 6.92
CA ASP A 258 13.30 20.02 7.81
C ASP A 258 12.84 18.65 8.34
N VAL A 259 13.73 17.67 8.24
CA VAL A 259 13.46 16.32 8.74
C VAL A 259 13.50 16.37 10.28
N LEU A 260 12.36 16.13 10.92
CA LEU A 260 12.28 16.15 12.38
C LEU A 260 12.97 14.91 12.98
N PRO A 261 13.73 15.03 14.08
CA PRO A 261 14.39 13.88 14.73
C PRO A 261 13.43 12.72 15.07
N GLU A 262 12.21 13.03 15.52
CA GLU A 262 11.18 12.03 15.80
C GLU A 262 10.79 11.19 14.58
N GLN A 263 10.81 11.80 13.38
CA GLN A 263 10.52 11.07 12.13
C GLN A 263 11.63 10.10 11.78
N ILE A 264 12.89 10.49 12.05
CA ILE A 264 14.05 9.61 11.88
C ILE A 264 13.94 8.41 12.82
N GLU A 265 13.56 8.64 14.07
CA GLU A 265 13.35 7.57 15.04
C GLU A 265 12.23 6.61 14.61
N LEU A 266 11.08 7.12 14.19
CA LEU A 266 9.95 6.30 13.71
C LEU A 266 10.33 5.43 12.50
N LEU A 267 11.07 5.99 11.55
CA LEU A 267 11.58 5.24 10.39
C LEU A 267 12.61 4.19 10.80
N ASN A 268 13.46 4.48 11.79
CA ASN A 268 14.46 3.54 12.28
C ASN A 268 13.84 2.42 13.13
N ARG A 269 12.77 2.68 13.91
CA ARG A 269 12.01 1.67 14.68
C ARG A 269 11.35 0.63 13.79
N SER A 270 10.88 1.00 12.60
CA SER A 270 10.32 0.06 11.61
C SER A 270 11.32 -0.99 11.11
N ASN A 271 12.60 -0.83 11.44
CA ASN A 271 13.70 -1.56 10.82
C ASN A 271 14.08 -2.86 11.55
N GLY A 272 13.41 -3.23 12.65
CA GLY A 272 13.61 -4.53 13.30
C GLY A 272 15.07 -4.84 13.64
N GLN A 273 15.85 -3.83 14.05
CA GLN A 273 17.09 -4.09 14.80
C GLN A 273 16.67 -4.37 16.24
N SER A 274 16.67 -5.65 16.60
CA SER A 274 16.73 -6.08 17.99
C SER A 274 17.90 -5.37 18.67
N ASN A 275 17.64 -4.72 19.79
CA ASN A 275 18.67 -4.24 20.71
C ASN A 275 19.67 -5.37 21.00
N GLY A 276 20.94 -5.10 20.77
CA GLY A 276 22.04 -6.02 20.99
C GLY A 276 23.37 -5.30 20.85
N THR A 277 23.79 -4.72 21.98
CA THR A 277 25.16 -4.34 22.33
C THR A 277 25.76 -3.10 21.68
N THR A 278 25.80 -2.05 22.51
CA THR A 278 26.77 -0.95 22.52
C THR A 278 28.17 -1.50 22.22
N ALA A 279 28.72 -1.19 21.05
CA ALA A 279 30.16 -1.24 20.80
C ALA A 279 30.66 0.20 20.81
N GLN A 280 31.14 0.58 22.00
CA GLN A 280 31.97 1.74 22.25
C GLN A 280 33.36 1.36 21.75
N GLU A 281 33.81 1.93 20.63
CA GLU A 281 35.20 1.85 20.20
C GLU A 281 35.59 3.15 19.46
N ASP A 282 36.54 3.83 20.10
CA ASP A 282 37.59 4.71 19.58
C ASP A 282 37.24 6.02 18.87
N ASN A 283 37.09 7.06 19.71
CA ASN A 283 37.68 8.37 19.43
C ASN A 283 38.80 8.59 20.46
N SER A 284 39.99 8.06 20.19
CA SER A 284 41.22 8.53 20.82
C SER A 284 41.69 9.79 20.10
N ALA A 285 41.93 10.81 20.91
CA ALA A 285 42.19 12.18 20.53
C ALA A 285 43.50 12.33 19.73
N VAL A 286 43.43 13.09 18.65
CA VAL A 286 44.56 13.88 18.15
C VAL A 286 44.19 15.33 18.39
N THR A 287 44.48 15.80 19.60
CA THR A 287 44.67 17.22 19.87
C THR A 287 46.16 17.46 19.99
N SER A 288 46.65 18.18 19.00
CA SER A 288 47.91 18.92 19.00
C SER A 288 48.05 19.78 20.25
N ASP A 289 49.08 19.50 21.06
CA ASP A 289 49.59 20.48 22.01
C ASP A 289 50.96 20.99 21.54
N VAL A 290 50.98 22.31 21.45
CA VAL A 290 52.07 23.20 21.17
C VAL A 290 52.70 23.58 22.52
N ASN A 291 54.02 23.42 22.62
CA ASN A 291 55.01 24.19 23.42
C ASN A 291 55.96 23.34 24.27
N THR A 292 57.24 23.70 24.09
CA THR A 292 58.47 23.40 24.86
C THR A 292 59.01 21.99 24.82
#